data_AF-A0A934FKZ5-F1
#
_entry.id   AF-A0A934FKZ5-F1
#
_cell.length_a   1.000
_cell.length_b   1.000
_cell.length_c   1.000
_cell.angle_alpha   90.00
_cell.angle_beta   90.00
_cell.angle_gamma   90.00
#
_symmetry.space_group_name_H-M   'P 1'
#
loop_
_entity.id
_entity.type
_entity.pdbx_description
1 polymer ?
#
loop_
_entity_poly.entity_id
_entity_poly.type
_entity_poly.pdbx_seq_one_letter_code
_entity_poly.pdbx_strand_id
1 'polypeptide(L)'
;MRPPRREAVWLADRRHRNCLHHQRLTAAQFRLLHALRGGAALTQACERTLAACPDTRPKEFQKWVANWAVLGWFWLERPGAGSGPMS
;
A
#
# COMPACT_ATOMS: atom_id res chain seq x y z
N MET A 1 28.40 5.19 -20.87
CA MET A 1 27.32 4.86 -19.90
C MET A 1 26.12 4.34 -20.69
N ARG A 2 25.50 3.21 -20.29
CA ARG A 2 24.25 2.73 -20.89
C ARG A 2 23.09 3.55 -20.32
N PRO A 3 22.18 4.10 -21.15
CA PRO A 3 21.02 4.80 -20.63
C PRO A 3 20.13 3.83 -19.83
N PRO A 4 19.44 4.32 -18.78
CA PRO A 4 18.52 3.50 -18.02
C PRO A 4 17.42 2.95 -18.94
N ARG A 5 17.07 1.66 -18.78
CA ARG A 5 15.96 1.05 -19.52
C ARG A 5 14.64 1.72 -19.11
N ARG A 6 13.79 2.02 -20.09
CA ARG A 6 12.40 2.42 -19.85
C ARG A 6 11.60 1.19 -19.45
N GLU A 7 11.38 1.03 -18.16
CA GLU A 7 10.49 0.03 -17.59
C GLU A 7 9.51 0.69 -16.62
N ALA A 8 8.31 0.12 -16.50
CA ALA A 8 7.37 0.56 -15.48
C ALA A 8 7.91 0.14 -14.10
N VAL A 9 8.06 1.11 -13.21
CA VAL A 9 8.47 0.89 -11.83
C VAL A 9 7.36 1.38 -10.92
N TRP A 10 6.97 0.55 -9.96
CA TRP A 10 6.03 0.92 -8.92
C TRP A 10 6.79 1.17 -7.63
N LEU A 11 6.58 2.33 -7.02
CA LEU A 11 7.26 2.74 -5.80
C LEU A 11 6.23 3.12 -4.75
N ALA A 12 6.52 2.78 -3.50
CA ALA A 12 5.89 3.36 -2.34
C ALA A 12 6.92 4.17 -1.57
N ASP A 13 6.53 5.41 -1.26
CA ASP A 13 7.32 6.35 -0.48
C ASP A 13 6.67 6.49 0.89
N ARG A 14 7.52 6.54 1.93
CA ARG A 14 7.04 6.76 3.30
C ARG A 14 8.03 7.54 4.12
N ARG A 15 7.51 8.41 4.98
CA ARG A 15 8.30 9.12 5.96
C ARG A 15 8.24 8.40 7.29
N HIS A 16 9.41 8.08 7.84
CA HIS A 16 9.54 7.54 9.18
C HIS A 16 10.72 8.20 9.87
N ARG A 17 10.50 8.78 11.06
CA ARG A 17 11.54 9.49 11.85
C ARG A 17 12.35 10.51 11.03
N ASN A 18 11.65 11.31 10.23
CA ASN A 18 12.22 12.32 9.32
C ASN A 18 13.11 11.76 8.18
N CYS A 19 13.10 10.45 7.96
CA CYS A 19 13.74 9.80 6.81
C CYS A 19 12.67 9.39 5.77
N LEU A 20 12.96 9.64 4.49
CA LEU A 20 12.15 9.15 3.38
C LEU A 20 12.67 7.78 2.95
N HIS A 21 11.82 6.77 3.06
CA HIS A 21 12.12 5.41 2.63
C HIS A 21 11.35 5.11 1.34
N HIS A 22 12.06 4.57 0.37
CA HIS A 22 11.51 4.12 -0.91
C HIS A 22 11.51 2.59 -0.94
N GLN A 23 10.36 1.99 -1.22
CA GLN A 23 10.26 0.56 -1.47
C GLN A 23 9.74 0.31 -2.88
N ARG A 24 10.49 -0.47 -3.66
CA ARG A 24 10.02 -0.98 -4.95
C ARG A 24 8.96 -2.04 -4.72
N LEU A 25 7.85 -1.89 -5.44
CA LEU A 25 6.69 -2.76 -5.36
C LEU A 25 6.60 -3.62 -6.61
N THR A 26 5.97 -4.78 -6.47
CA THR A 26 5.42 -5.51 -7.61
C THR A 26 4.14 -4.82 -8.10
N ALA A 27 3.71 -5.13 -9.33
CA ALA A 27 2.45 -4.63 -9.86
C ALA A 27 1.25 -4.99 -8.95
N ALA A 28 1.23 -6.20 -8.39
CA ALA A 28 0.19 -6.66 -7.50
C ALA A 28 0.19 -5.89 -6.16
N GLN A 29 1.36 -5.68 -5.56
CA GLN A 29 1.50 -4.87 -4.34
C GLN A 29 1.00 -3.44 -4.56
N PHE A 30 1.38 -2.83 -5.69
CA PHE A 30 0.94 -1.48 -6.04
C PHE A 30 -0.58 -1.41 -6.20
N ARG A 31 -1.20 -2.36 -6.93
CA ARG A 31 -2.66 -2.40 -7.11
C ARG A 31 -3.40 -2.55 -5.79
N LEU A 32 -2.91 -3.42 -4.91
CA LEU A 32 -3.50 -3.63 -3.59
C LEU A 32 -3.46 -2.33 -2.76
N LEU A 33 -2.29 -1.70 -2.65
CA LEU A 33 -2.12 -0.45 -1.91
C LEU A 33 -2.93 0.70 -2.52
N HIS A 34 -2.97 0.78 -3.84
CA HIS A 34 -3.76 1.79 -4.55
C HIS A 34 -5.26 1.62 -4.30
N ALA A 35 -5.77 0.38 -4.30
CA ALA A 35 -7.17 0.10 -3.97
C ALA A 35 -7.50 0.44 -2.51
N LEU A 36 -6.63 0.07 -1.56
CA LEU A 36 -6.79 0.41 -0.14
C LEU A 36 -6.77 1.92 0.09
N ARG A 37 -5.82 2.63 -0.54
CA ARG A 37 -5.75 4.11 -0.50
C ARG A 37 -7.00 4.75 -1.09
N GLY A 38 -7.64 4.12 -2.07
CA GLY A 38 -8.92 4.55 -2.64
C GLY A 38 -10.14 4.26 -1.77
N GLY A 39 -9.96 3.72 -0.55
CA GLY A 39 -11.04 3.41 0.39
C GLY A 39 -11.74 2.08 0.15
N ALA A 40 -11.21 1.22 -0.74
CA ALA A 40 -11.77 -0.12 -0.91
C ALA A 40 -11.59 -0.95 0.37
N ALA A 41 -12.61 -1.75 0.72
CA ALA A 41 -12.48 -2.74 1.78
C ALA A 41 -11.37 -3.75 1.44
N LEU A 42 -10.69 -4.29 2.46
CA LEU A 42 -9.54 -5.19 2.27
C LEU A 42 -9.87 -6.37 1.33
N THR A 43 -11.00 -7.04 1.55
CA THR A 43 -11.45 -8.16 0.70
C THR A 43 -11.60 -7.72 -0.76
N GLN A 44 -12.26 -6.60 -1.00
CA GLN A 44 -12.46 -6.05 -2.34
C GLN A 44 -11.13 -5.66 -3.00
N ALA A 45 -10.18 -5.10 -2.23
CA ALA A 45 -8.86 -4.76 -2.72
C ALA A 45 -8.05 -6.00 -3.12
N CYS A 46 -8.13 -7.08 -2.34
CA CYS A 46 -7.54 -8.38 -2.67
C CYS A 46 -8.15 -8.97 -3.95
N GLU A 47 -9.48 -9.02 -4.06
CA GLU A 47 -10.19 -9.53 -5.23
C GLU A 47 -9.81 -8.76 -6.51
N ARG A 48 -9.85 -7.43 -6.47
CA ARG A 48 -9.44 -6.57 -7.60
C ARG A 48 -7.98 -6.81 -8.00
N THR A 49 -7.11 -7.06 -7.02
CA THR A 49 -5.70 -7.35 -7.28
C THR A 49 -5.54 -8.72 -7.94
N LEU A 50 -6.22 -9.75 -7.45
CA LEU A 50 -6.20 -11.09 -8.03
C LEU A 50 -6.76 -11.11 -9.46
N ALA A 51 -7.86 -10.40 -9.71
CA ALA A 51 -8.44 -10.28 -11.05
C ALA A 51 -7.46 -9.70 -12.08
N ALA A 52 -6.59 -8.77 -11.65
CA ALA A 52 -5.62 -8.14 -12.52
C ALA A 52 -4.23 -8.81 -12.51
N CYS A 53 -3.93 -9.63 -11.50
CA CYS A 53 -2.65 -10.28 -11.28
C CYS A 53 -2.89 -11.73 -10.79
N PRO A 54 -3.38 -12.63 -11.66
CA PRO A 54 -3.85 -13.96 -11.28
C PRO A 54 -2.74 -14.87 -10.73
N ASP A 55 -1.49 -14.62 -11.09
CA ASP A 55 -0.33 -15.36 -10.57
C ASP A 55 -0.01 -15.05 -9.10
N THR A 56 -0.68 -14.05 -8.52
CA THR A 56 -0.48 -13.66 -7.12
C THR A 56 -1.12 -14.71 -6.20
N ARG A 57 -0.30 -15.34 -5.35
CA ARG A 57 -0.81 -16.33 -4.40
C ARG A 57 -1.49 -15.64 -3.21
N PRO A 58 -2.63 -16.16 -2.69
CA PRO A 58 -3.30 -15.60 -1.51
C PRO A 58 -2.39 -15.37 -0.29
N LYS A 59 -1.41 -16.26 -0.06
CA LYS A 59 -0.44 -16.15 1.04
C LYS A 59 0.45 -14.91 0.94
N GLU A 60 0.68 -14.39 -0.26
CA GLU A 60 1.49 -13.19 -0.46
C GLU A 60 0.82 -11.94 0.12
N PHE A 61 -0.51 -11.83 0.01
CA PHE A 61 -1.26 -10.70 0.58
C PHE A 61 -1.04 -10.57 2.09
N GLN A 62 -1.13 -11.70 2.82
CA GLN A 62 -0.89 -11.72 4.26
C GLN A 62 0.54 -11.29 4.59
N LYS A 63 1.53 -11.82 3.86
CA LYS A 63 2.94 -11.47 4.04
C LYS A 63 3.18 -9.97 3.81
N TRP A 64 2.59 -9.40 2.77
CA TRP A 64 2.74 -7.98 2.45
C TRP A 64 2.10 -7.10 3.53
N VAL A 65 0.86 -7.39 3.92
CA VAL A 65 0.15 -6.64 4.95
C VAL A 65 0.90 -6.71 6.28
N ALA A 66 1.38 -7.88 6.69
CA ALA A 66 2.17 -8.03 7.91
C ALA A 66 3.47 -7.20 7.86
N ASN A 67 4.20 -7.26 6.75
CA ASN A 67 5.42 -6.48 6.57
C ASN A 67 5.13 -4.97 6.62
N TRP A 68 4.12 -4.51 5.89
CA TRP A 68 3.73 -3.10 5.86
C TRP A 68 3.21 -2.59 7.22
N ALA A 69 2.52 -3.43 7.99
CA ALA A 69 2.09 -3.11 9.34
C ALA A 69 3.26 -2.91 10.31
N VAL A 70 4.27 -3.80 10.28
CA VAL A 70 5.52 -3.63 11.07
C VAL A 70 6.25 -2.35 10.69
N LEU A 71 6.17 -2.01 9.40
CA LEU A 71 6.72 -0.78 8.87
C LEU A 71 5.81 0.46 9.13
N GLY A 72 4.66 0.32 9.78
CA GLY A 72 3.77 1.45 10.07
C GLY A 72 3.23 2.14 8.80
N TRP A 73 3.00 1.38 7.72
CA TRP A 73 2.37 1.92 6.51
C TRP A 73 0.87 2.11 6.72
N PHE A 74 0.30 1.31 7.62
CA PHE A 74 -1.08 1.42 8.03
C PHE A 74 -1.12 2.11 9.39
N TRP A 75 -1.90 3.18 9.45
CA TRP A 75 -2.28 3.84 10.67
C TRP A 75 -3.76 3.54 10.87
N LEU A 76 -4.14 3.14 12.09
CA LEU A 76 -5.55 3.12 12.43
C LEU A 76 -5.99 4.59 12.44
N GLU A 77 -6.92 4.97 11.56
CA GLU A 77 -7.63 6.23 11.79
C GLU A 77 -8.34 6.09 13.14
N ARG A 78 -8.04 6.99 14.08
CA ARG A 78 -8.82 7.08 15.31
C ARG A 78 -10.19 7.63 14.92
N PRO A 79 -11.29 6.87 15.09
CA PRO A 79 -12.60 7.48 15.00
C PRO A 79 -12.74 8.41 16.21
N GLY A 80 -12.78 9.73 15.97
CA GLY A 80 -12.95 10.74 17.03
C GLY A 80 -11.71 11.57 17.35
N ALA A 81 -11.31 12.40 16.40
CA ALA A 81 -10.83 13.76 16.68
C ALA A 81 -11.66 14.73 15.84
N GLY A 82 -12.98 14.54 15.87
CA GLY A 82 -13.92 15.53 15.37
C GLY A 82 -13.90 16.70 16.34
N SER A 83 -13.40 17.84 15.89
CA SER A 83 -13.70 19.15 16.44
C SER A 83 -15.22 19.29 16.56
N GLY A 84 -15.76 19.11 17.77
CA GLY A 84 -17.09 19.54 18.17
C GLY A 84 -17.03 20.98 18.71
N PRO A 85 -18.10 21.77 18.58
CA PRO A 85 -18.03 23.23 18.54
C PRO A 85 -17.65 23.84 19.90
N MET A 86 -17.00 25.00 19.84
CA MET A 86 -17.06 25.97 20.93
C MET A 86 -18.53 26.25 21.26
N SER A 87 -18.91 26.00 22.49
CA SER A 87 -20.06 26.60 23.17
C SER A 87 -19.58 27.06 24.53
#